data_AF-A0A6N3FWC8-F1
#
_entry.id   AF-A0A6N3FWC8-F1
#
_cell.length_a   1.000
_cell.length_b   1.000
_cell.length_c   1.000
_cell.angle_alpha   90.00
_cell.angle_beta   90.00
_cell.angle_gamma   90.00
#
_symmetry.space_group_name_H-M   'P 1'
#
loop_
_entity.id
_entity.type
_entity.pdbx_description
1 polymer ?
#
loop_
_entity_poly.entity_id
_entity_poly.type
_entity_poly.pdbx_seq_one_letter_code
_entity_poly.pdbx_strand_id
1 'polypeptide(L)'
;MTICGQGKSRKRGALPKEDLKNQTFGELTALYPTEQRSGASVVWACQCSCGKLVYVSRPHLLSGMTKSCGHAKLVDLRGKRSGRLVGVKMMKQRYAGFVMWLCKCDCGSVFLLSSSGLKYNRVKSCGCLGKKQNARCPGCGRYFPITLDGTPTPQFCPDCAPKYAGRNWKVCPICGKLFASPASTNTVTCSKECSAGWKKVTHAGISNHWNDESRARLSAAGQTANLALGTAMAQQSPIAGRFETNQEAKIWTLVDPCGNEITVRNLILWARENTALFEKPEGDRSAHQIASGFRAIALTMCGKRKTPAMSYFGWTLKCPPEPAE
;
A
#
# COMPACT_ATOMS: atom_id res chain seq x y z
N MET A 1 66.20 52.06 -11.91
CA MET A 1 66.19 51.19 -10.72
C MET A 1 65.11 51.73 -9.78
N THR A 2 63.93 51.13 -9.79
CA THR A 2 62.81 51.58 -8.95
C THR A 2 62.41 50.45 -8.04
N ILE A 3 62.33 50.80 -6.77
CA ILE A 3 62.42 49.94 -5.59
C ILE A 3 61.06 49.26 -5.37
N CYS A 4 61.11 47.95 -5.12
CA CYS A 4 59.95 47.11 -4.79
C CYS A 4 59.32 47.56 -3.46
N GLY A 5 58.10 48.09 -3.51
CA GLY A 5 57.29 48.45 -2.34
C GLY A 5 56.47 47.25 -1.86
N GLN A 6 56.74 46.82 -0.63
CA GLN A 6 56.09 45.70 0.06
C GLN A 6 54.57 45.86 0.18
N GLY A 7 53.82 44.89 -0.37
CA GLY A 7 52.38 44.79 -0.20
C GLY A 7 52.00 44.42 1.25
N LYS A 8 51.36 45.33 1.96
CA LYS A 8 50.77 45.07 3.28
C LYS A 8 49.57 44.11 3.12
N SER A 9 49.76 42.86 3.53
CA SER A 9 48.68 41.88 3.70
C SER A 9 47.67 42.39 4.74
N ARG A 10 46.46 42.76 4.28
CA ARG A 10 45.31 42.97 5.17
C ARG A 10 44.89 41.62 5.74
N LYS A 11 45.32 41.31 6.96
CA LYS A 11 44.71 40.28 7.80
C LYS A 11 43.22 40.65 7.97
N ARG A 12 42.34 39.94 7.27
CA ARG A 12 40.90 40.00 7.51
C ARG A 12 40.64 39.28 8.83
N GLY A 13 40.42 40.04 9.89
CA GLY A 13 39.99 39.53 11.19
C GLY A 13 38.76 38.65 11.02
N ALA A 14 38.80 37.46 11.61
CA ALA A 14 37.64 36.58 11.71
C ALA A 14 36.59 37.27 12.58
N LEU A 15 35.46 37.64 11.98
CA LEU A 15 34.28 38.09 12.72
C LEU A 15 33.80 36.95 13.64
N PRO A 16 33.30 37.25 14.85
CA PRO A 16 32.80 36.22 15.77
C PRO A 16 31.69 35.43 15.09
N LYS A 17 31.86 34.11 14.97
CA LYS A 17 30.79 33.21 14.53
C LYS A 17 29.71 33.22 15.60
N GLU A 18 28.71 34.08 15.45
CA GLU A 18 27.53 34.04 16.33
C GLU A 18 26.98 32.61 16.37
N ASP A 19 26.83 32.10 17.58
CA ASP A 19 26.26 30.78 17.86
C ASP A 19 24.76 30.82 17.52
N LEU A 20 24.31 29.89 16.66
CA LEU A 20 22.90 29.80 16.26
C LEU A 20 22.11 28.86 17.17
N LYS A 21 22.73 28.29 18.22
CA LYS A 21 22.08 27.35 19.14
C LYS A 21 20.79 27.94 19.72
N ASN A 22 19.76 27.11 19.71
CA ASN A 22 18.38 27.39 20.14
C ASN A 22 17.66 28.49 19.35
N GLN A 23 18.24 29.02 18.27
CA GLN A 23 17.55 29.96 17.40
C GLN A 23 16.62 29.23 16.43
N THR A 24 15.46 29.85 16.17
CA THR A 24 14.42 29.32 15.29
C THR A 24 14.41 30.02 13.93
N PHE A 25 14.50 29.23 12.85
CA PHE A 25 14.49 29.67 11.46
C PHE A 25 13.28 29.06 10.73
N GLY A 26 12.13 29.73 10.81
CA GLY A 26 10.86 29.14 10.40
C GLY A 26 10.45 28.00 11.35
N GLU A 27 10.33 26.78 10.83
CA GLU A 27 9.97 25.56 11.57
C GLU A 27 11.22 24.76 12.04
N LEU A 28 12.42 25.34 11.94
CA LEU A 28 13.68 24.70 12.31
C LEU A 28 14.29 25.36 13.54
N THR A 29 14.58 24.59 14.58
CA THR A 29 15.35 25.02 15.74
C THR A 29 16.76 24.48 15.62
N ALA A 30 17.77 25.37 15.57
CA ALA A 30 19.17 24.97 15.51
C ALA A 30 19.63 24.41 16.87
N LEU A 31 20.16 23.18 16.88
CA LEU A 31 20.56 22.50 18.12
C LEU A 31 22.06 22.66 18.40
N TYR A 32 22.91 22.28 17.43
CA TYR A 32 24.36 22.36 17.57
C TYR A 32 25.06 22.43 16.21
N PRO A 33 26.25 23.06 16.15
CA PRO A 33 27.09 23.03 14.96
C PRO A 33 27.69 21.62 14.78
N THR A 34 27.81 21.18 13.54
CA THR A 34 28.46 19.91 13.20
C THR A 34 29.87 20.14 12.65
N GLU A 35 30.64 19.07 12.52
CA GLU A 35 31.95 19.11 11.85
C GLU A 35 31.84 19.30 10.33
N GLN A 36 30.66 19.03 9.75
CA GLN A 36 30.42 19.12 8.32
C GLN A 36 30.46 20.58 7.82
N ARG A 37 31.03 20.76 6.63
CA ARG A 37 31.15 22.06 5.97
C ARG A 37 30.48 22.05 4.60
N SER A 38 29.83 23.15 4.28
CA SER A 38 29.30 23.45 2.95
C SER A 38 30.00 24.73 2.47
N GLY A 39 31.02 24.56 1.63
CA GLY A 39 32.00 25.60 1.34
C GLY A 39 32.68 26.09 2.63
N ALA A 40 32.76 27.41 2.83
CA ALA A 40 33.32 28.01 4.04
C ALA A 40 32.40 27.90 5.28
N SER A 41 31.14 27.47 5.11
CA SER A 41 30.11 27.56 6.15
C SER A 41 29.96 26.27 6.96
N VAL A 42 29.70 26.43 8.26
CA VAL A 42 29.34 25.33 9.17
C VAL A 42 27.93 24.83 8.86
N VAL A 43 27.77 23.51 8.84
CA VAL A 43 26.46 22.85 8.78
C VAL A 43 25.94 22.64 10.21
N TRP A 44 24.69 23.00 10.45
CA TRP A 44 24.01 22.91 11.73
C TRP A 44 23.04 21.75 11.75
N ALA A 45 23.04 20.98 12.84
CA ALA A 45 21.97 20.04 13.14
C ALA A 45 20.77 20.83 13.68
N CYS A 46 19.63 20.70 13.00
CA CYS A 46 18.41 21.42 13.33
C CYS A 46 17.28 20.42 13.57
N GLN A 47 16.52 20.61 14.65
CA GLN A 47 15.28 19.89 14.87
C GLN A 47 14.13 20.65 14.23
N CYS A 48 13.38 19.97 13.39
CA CYS A 48 12.17 20.53 12.83
C CYS A 48 11.01 20.40 13.80
N SER A 49 10.01 21.27 13.72
CA SER A 49 8.76 21.18 14.51
C SER A 49 8.05 19.82 14.40
N CYS A 50 8.23 19.10 13.27
CA CYS A 50 7.73 17.74 13.08
C CYS A 50 8.58 16.64 13.74
N GLY A 51 9.60 17.01 14.53
CA GLY A 51 10.52 16.09 15.20
C GLY A 51 11.68 15.58 14.33
N LYS A 52 11.64 15.79 13.01
CA LYS A 52 12.72 15.34 12.11
C LYS A 52 13.99 16.18 12.27
N LEU A 53 15.13 15.51 12.43
CA LEU A 53 16.45 16.14 12.41
C LEU A 53 16.91 16.39 10.97
N VAL A 54 17.42 17.60 10.68
CA VAL A 54 17.95 17.99 9.38
C VAL A 54 19.24 18.80 9.50
N TYR A 55 20.08 18.73 8.47
CA TYR A 55 21.40 19.37 8.44
C TYR A 55 21.40 20.49 7.43
N VAL A 56 21.59 21.73 7.88
CA VAL A 56 21.44 22.93 7.05
C VAL A 56 22.64 23.85 7.24
N SER A 57 23.19 24.39 6.15
CA SER A 57 24.29 25.34 6.22
C SER A 57 23.83 26.67 6.82
N ARG A 58 24.72 27.33 7.58
CA ARG A 58 24.44 28.65 8.17
C ARG A 58 23.85 29.68 7.17
N PRO A 59 24.39 29.85 5.94
CA PRO A 59 23.81 30.78 4.98
C PRO A 59 22.37 30.44 4.59
N HIS A 60 22.01 29.15 4.52
CA HIS A 60 20.65 28.73 4.16
C HIS A 60 19.64 28.89 5.29
N LEU A 61 20.08 28.84 6.56
CA LEU A 61 19.27 29.19 7.72
C LEU A 61 19.00 30.70 7.74
N LEU A 62 20.07 31.51 7.65
CA LEU A 62 19.98 32.97 7.74
C LEU A 62 19.23 33.61 6.58
N SER A 63 19.44 33.12 5.34
CA SER A 63 18.71 33.61 4.17
C SER A 63 17.25 33.12 4.11
N GLY A 64 16.85 32.21 5.00
CA GLY A 64 15.53 31.59 4.97
C GLY A 64 15.29 30.70 3.75
N MET A 65 16.34 30.27 3.04
CA MET A 65 16.22 29.33 1.93
C MET A 65 15.72 27.94 2.39
N THR A 66 16.04 27.56 3.63
CA THR A 66 15.55 26.34 4.26
C THR A 66 14.83 26.68 5.57
N LYS A 67 13.50 26.57 5.57
CA LYS A 67 12.62 26.92 6.73
C LYS A 67 11.95 25.72 7.40
N SER A 68 12.17 24.51 6.90
CA SER A 68 11.62 23.26 7.45
C SER A 68 12.41 22.07 6.93
N CYS A 69 12.13 20.87 7.44
CA CYS A 69 12.71 19.63 6.90
C CYS A 69 12.16 19.24 5.51
N GLY A 70 11.45 20.15 4.86
CA GLY A 70 10.67 19.93 3.64
C GLY A 70 9.21 19.56 3.90
N HIS A 71 8.79 19.36 5.16
CA HIS A 71 7.39 19.07 5.50
C HIS A 71 6.48 20.28 5.32
N ALA A 72 6.98 21.51 5.51
CA ALA A 72 6.21 22.72 5.23
C ALA A 72 5.95 22.93 3.72
N LYS A 73 6.65 22.21 2.83
CA LYS A 73 6.33 22.16 1.38
C LYS A 73 5.20 21.17 1.05
N LEU A 74 4.77 20.35 2.00
CA LEU A 74 3.63 19.43 1.84
C LEU A 74 2.36 20.16 2.25
N VAL A 75 1.89 21.05 1.36
CA VAL A 75 0.54 21.59 1.47
C VAL A 75 -0.43 20.40 1.40
N ASP A 76 -1.29 20.26 2.40
CA ASP A 76 -2.38 19.32 2.35
C ASP A 76 -3.39 19.79 1.31
N LEU A 77 -3.52 19.03 0.23
CA LEU A 77 -4.44 19.29 -0.87
C LEU A 77 -5.66 18.36 -0.83
N ARG A 78 -5.92 17.69 0.31
CA ARG A 78 -7.17 16.94 0.51
C ARG A 78 -8.36 17.89 0.36
N GLY A 79 -9.36 17.49 -0.40
CA GLY A 79 -10.53 18.32 -0.70
C GLY A 79 -10.26 19.46 -1.68
N LYS A 80 -9.01 19.77 -2.04
CA LYS A 80 -8.71 20.80 -3.03
C LYS A 80 -9.27 20.38 -4.38
N ARG A 81 -10.13 21.22 -4.94
CA ARG A 81 -10.71 21.05 -6.27
C ARG A 81 -9.92 21.81 -7.33
N SER A 82 -9.71 21.15 -8.46
CA SER A 82 -9.17 21.70 -9.71
C SER A 82 -10.05 21.24 -10.86
N GLY A 83 -10.98 22.10 -11.29
CA GLY A 83 -12.02 21.73 -12.24
C GLY A 83 -12.85 20.54 -11.72
N ARG A 84 -12.77 19.40 -12.42
CA ARG A 84 -13.47 18.16 -12.09
C ARG A 84 -12.70 17.24 -11.15
N LEU A 85 -11.45 17.58 -10.80
CA LEU A 85 -10.60 16.76 -9.94
C LEU A 85 -10.64 17.26 -8.49
N VAL A 86 -10.68 16.34 -7.53
CA VAL A 86 -10.56 16.62 -6.10
C VAL A 86 -9.46 15.77 -5.49
N GLY A 87 -8.54 16.39 -4.78
CA GLY A 87 -7.47 15.69 -4.04
C GLY A 87 -8.04 14.82 -2.92
N VAL A 88 -7.64 13.55 -2.88
CA VAL A 88 -8.13 12.59 -1.87
C VAL A 88 -7.00 12.12 -0.97
N LYS A 89 -5.88 11.71 -1.55
CA LYS A 89 -4.79 11.11 -0.79
C LYS A 89 -3.45 11.49 -1.38
N MET A 90 -2.54 11.92 -0.53
CA MET A 90 -1.14 12.09 -0.88
C MET A 90 -0.47 10.73 -1.08
N MET A 91 0.30 10.58 -2.16
CA MET A 91 1.00 9.35 -2.50
C MET A 91 2.47 9.45 -2.08
N LYS A 92 3.10 8.29 -1.83
CA LYS A 92 4.55 8.23 -1.58
C LYS A 92 5.36 8.50 -2.86
N GLN A 93 4.76 8.24 -4.02
CA GLN A 93 5.37 8.47 -5.33
C GLN A 93 5.66 9.96 -5.56
N ARG A 94 6.78 10.24 -6.24
CA ARG A 94 7.16 11.58 -6.70
C ARG A 94 7.39 11.57 -8.20
N TYR A 95 7.11 12.71 -8.84
CA TYR A 95 7.39 12.95 -10.26
C TYR A 95 7.99 14.34 -10.43
N ALA A 96 9.15 14.43 -11.09
CA ALA A 96 9.90 15.68 -11.27
C ALA A 96 10.07 16.50 -9.97
N GLY A 97 10.35 15.81 -8.86
CA GLY A 97 10.49 16.42 -7.52
C GLY A 97 9.19 16.74 -6.79
N PHE A 98 8.04 16.72 -7.47
CA PHE A 98 6.72 16.95 -6.88
C PHE A 98 6.10 15.68 -6.31
N VAL A 99 5.39 15.82 -5.20
CA VAL A 99 4.61 14.71 -4.60
C VAL A 99 3.38 14.45 -5.44
N MET A 100 3.08 13.17 -5.70
CA MET A 100 1.89 12.77 -6.42
C MET A 100 0.68 12.68 -5.49
N TRP A 101 -0.48 13.02 -6.02
CA TRP A 101 -1.77 13.03 -5.33
C TRP A 101 -2.75 12.15 -6.09
N LEU A 102 -3.38 11.23 -5.36
CA LEU A 102 -4.56 10.52 -5.84
C LEU A 102 -5.75 11.46 -5.78
N CYS A 103 -6.32 11.72 -6.94
CA CYS A 103 -7.48 12.58 -7.13
C CYS A 103 -8.68 11.75 -7.60
N LYS A 104 -9.88 12.10 -7.15
CA LYS A 104 -11.13 11.62 -7.74
C LYS A 104 -11.59 12.62 -8.81
N CYS A 105 -12.11 12.11 -9.92
CA CYS A 105 -12.71 12.93 -10.95
C CYS A 105 -14.24 12.80 -10.89
N ASP A 106 -14.97 13.89 -11.14
CA ASP A 106 -16.44 13.88 -11.14
C ASP A 106 -17.04 12.92 -12.20
N CYS A 107 -16.26 12.47 -13.18
CA CYS A 107 -16.68 11.42 -14.12
C CYS A 107 -16.69 10.00 -13.49
N GLY A 108 -16.27 9.85 -12.23
CA GLY A 108 -16.20 8.59 -11.50
C GLY A 108 -14.88 7.83 -11.63
N SER A 109 -13.89 8.39 -12.33
CA SER A 109 -12.53 7.83 -12.40
C SER A 109 -11.64 8.37 -11.28
N VAL A 110 -10.45 7.80 -11.13
CA VAL A 110 -9.37 8.36 -10.32
C VAL A 110 -8.15 8.69 -11.19
N PHE A 111 -7.32 9.62 -10.72
CA PHE A 111 -6.18 10.12 -11.48
C PHE A 111 -5.02 10.48 -10.55
N LEU A 112 -3.79 10.22 -10.98
CA LEU A 112 -2.59 10.66 -10.25
C LEU A 112 -2.11 12.00 -10.80
N LEU A 113 -2.02 13.01 -9.95
CA LEU A 113 -1.64 14.36 -10.32
C LEU A 113 -0.52 14.88 -9.42
N SER A 114 0.42 15.65 -9.96
CA SER A 114 1.44 16.30 -9.13
C SER A 114 0.84 17.37 -8.23
N SER A 115 1.45 17.62 -7.07
CA SER A 115 1.02 18.65 -6.14
C SER A 115 0.96 20.04 -6.80
N SER A 116 1.85 20.35 -7.73
CA SER A 116 1.83 21.60 -8.50
C SER A 116 0.65 21.68 -9.47
N GLY A 117 0.34 20.57 -10.15
CA GLY A 117 -0.81 20.50 -11.07
C GLY A 117 -2.14 20.72 -10.36
N LEU A 118 -2.28 20.17 -9.14
CA LEU A 118 -3.47 20.33 -8.31
C LEU A 118 -3.52 21.70 -7.63
N LYS A 119 -2.40 22.20 -7.08
CA LYS A 119 -2.33 23.48 -6.37
C LYS A 119 -2.65 24.68 -7.27
N TYR A 120 -2.12 24.68 -8.49
CA TYR A 120 -2.25 25.80 -9.44
C TYR A 120 -3.31 25.56 -10.52
N ASN A 121 -4.21 24.60 -10.31
CA ASN A 121 -5.32 24.27 -11.20
C ASN A 121 -4.94 24.02 -12.69
N ARG A 122 -3.72 23.49 -12.94
CA ARG A 122 -3.21 23.28 -14.30
C ARG A 122 -3.87 22.09 -15.00
N VAL A 123 -4.26 21.07 -14.22
CA VAL A 123 -4.97 19.88 -14.73
C VAL A 123 -6.37 19.86 -14.14
N LYS A 124 -7.38 19.91 -15.01
CA LYS A 124 -8.79 20.11 -14.62
C LYS A 124 -9.65 18.85 -14.73
N SER A 125 -9.12 17.76 -15.27
CA SER A 125 -9.83 16.49 -15.42
C SER A 125 -8.86 15.32 -15.57
N CYS A 126 -9.36 14.09 -15.45
CA CYS A 126 -8.60 12.87 -15.77
C CYS A 126 -8.45 12.60 -17.28
N GLY A 127 -8.70 13.61 -18.14
CA GLY A 127 -8.79 13.46 -19.60
C GLY A 127 -10.23 13.38 -20.13
N CYS A 128 -11.24 13.50 -19.28
CA CYS A 128 -12.66 13.48 -19.69
C CYS A 128 -13.21 14.86 -20.07
N LEU A 129 -12.36 15.89 -20.14
CA LEU A 129 -12.74 17.24 -20.56
C LEU A 129 -12.34 17.44 -22.03
N GLY A 130 -13.30 17.83 -22.87
CA GLY A 130 -13.10 18.12 -24.28
C GLY A 130 -12.79 19.59 -24.56
N LYS A 131 -12.81 19.95 -25.85
CA LYS A 131 -12.71 21.36 -26.29
C LYS A 131 -13.87 22.17 -25.67
N LYS A 132 -13.61 23.46 -25.36
CA LYS A 132 -14.59 24.38 -24.73
C LYS A 132 -15.14 23.91 -23.37
N GLN A 133 -14.38 23.11 -22.62
CA GLN A 133 -14.74 22.66 -21.25
C GLN A 133 -15.97 21.73 -21.18
N ASN A 134 -16.33 21.05 -22.27
CA ASN A 134 -17.38 20.03 -22.25
C ASN A 134 -16.92 18.73 -21.58
N ALA A 135 -17.83 18.03 -20.90
CA ALA A 135 -17.59 16.75 -20.24
C ALA A 135 -17.90 15.56 -21.17
N ARG A 136 -17.02 14.56 -21.24
CA ARG A 136 -17.32 13.26 -21.87
C ARG A 136 -18.17 12.42 -20.91
N CYS A 137 -19.37 12.02 -21.33
CA CYS A 137 -20.23 11.11 -20.58
C CYS A 137 -19.65 9.68 -20.62
N PRO A 138 -19.42 9.03 -19.46
CA PRO A 138 -18.90 7.66 -19.45
C PRO A 138 -19.93 6.60 -19.87
N GLY A 139 -21.23 6.93 -19.85
CA GLY A 139 -22.29 6.02 -20.29
C GLY A 139 -22.42 5.91 -21.81
N CYS A 140 -22.47 7.06 -22.51
CA CYS A 140 -22.70 7.10 -23.97
C CYS A 140 -21.50 7.61 -24.78
N GLY A 141 -20.43 8.08 -24.13
CA GLY A 141 -19.23 8.61 -24.79
C GLY A 141 -19.37 10.00 -25.40
N ARG A 142 -20.58 10.57 -25.47
CA ARG A 142 -20.84 11.92 -26.02
C ARG A 142 -20.36 13.03 -25.09
N TYR A 143 -20.03 14.18 -25.66
CA TYR A 143 -19.70 15.38 -24.89
C TYR A 143 -20.97 16.17 -24.56
N PHE A 144 -21.05 16.71 -23.36
CA PHE A 144 -22.15 17.56 -22.89
C PHE A 144 -21.60 18.78 -22.12
N PRO A 145 -22.33 19.91 -22.11
CA PRO A 145 -21.87 21.12 -21.44
C PRO A 145 -21.84 20.95 -19.92
N ILE A 146 -20.83 21.53 -19.28
CA ILE A 146 -20.68 21.63 -17.83
C ILE A 146 -20.11 23.00 -17.45
N THR A 147 -20.30 23.40 -16.20
CA THR A 147 -19.71 24.63 -15.64
C THR A 147 -18.61 24.26 -14.65
N LEU A 148 -17.47 24.97 -14.70
CA LEU A 148 -16.34 24.79 -13.77
C LEU A 148 -16.23 25.97 -12.80
N ASP A 149 -17.24 26.14 -11.95
CA ASP A 149 -17.35 27.18 -10.92
C ASP A 149 -16.74 26.79 -9.56
N GLY A 150 -16.20 25.56 -9.47
CA GLY A 150 -15.69 25.00 -8.22
C GLY A 150 -16.69 24.10 -7.50
N THR A 151 -17.88 23.86 -8.07
CA THR A 151 -18.81 22.84 -7.58
C THR A 151 -18.58 21.48 -8.27
N PRO A 152 -19.10 20.37 -7.70
CA PRO A 152 -19.10 19.08 -8.38
C PRO A 152 -19.91 19.10 -9.68
N THR A 153 -19.29 18.64 -10.77
CA THR A 153 -19.94 18.54 -12.08
C THR A 153 -20.69 17.22 -12.24
N PRO A 154 -21.74 17.15 -13.09
CA PRO A 154 -22.44 15.89 -13.37
C PRO A 154 -21.52 14.82 -13.97
N GLN A 155 -21.66 13.58 -13.51
CA GLN A 155 -20.93 12.43 -14.07
C GLN A 155 -21.43 12.08 -15.48
N PHE A 156 -22.75 12.07 -15.67
CA PHE A 156 -23.43 11.65 -16.89
C PHE A 156 -24.12 12.84 -17.58
N CYS A 157 -24.34 12.74 -18.89
CA CYS A 157 -25.17 13.70 -19.61
C CYS A 157 -26.65 13.57 -19.18
N PRO A 158 -27.50 14.59 -19.45
CA PRO A 158 -28.91 14.58 -19.06
C PRO A 158 -29.67 13.31 -19.50
N ASP A 159 -29.43 12.81 -20.72
CA ASP A 159 -30.09 11.60 -21.24
C ASP A 159 -29.66 10.29 -20.54
N CYS A 160 -28.44 10.28 -19.99
CA CYS A 160 -27.88 9.10 -19.33
C CYS A 160 -28.09 9.13 -17.82
N ALA A 161 -28.22 10.31 -17.20
CA ALA A 161 -28.34 10.45 -15.76
C ALA A 161 -29.49 9.61 -15.17
N PRO A 162 -30.71 9.55 -15.77
CA PRO A 162 -31.78 8.68 -15.29
C PRO A 162 -31.43 7.19 -15.35
N LYS A 163 -30.70 6.75 -16.39
CA LYS A 163 -30.35 5.33 -16.62
C LYS A 163 -29.38 4.79 -15.57
N TYR A 164 -28.53 5.67 -15.03
CA TYR A 164 -27.50 5.31 -14.07
C TYR A 164 -27.83 5.77 -12.64
N ALA A 165 -29.06 6.26 -12.40
CA ALA A 165 -29.52 6.66 -11.09
C ALA A 165 -29.57 5.49 -10.09
N GLY A 166 -29.44 5.80 -8.79
CA GLY A 166 -29.65 4.84 -7.70
C GLY A 166 -28.51 3.86 -7.43
N ARG A 167 -27.39 3.91 -8.18
CA ARG A 167 -26.19 3.11 -7.91
C ARG A 167 -24.94 3.98 -8.04
N ASN A 168 -23.88 3.61 -7.33
CA ASN A 168 -22.58 4.28 -7.47
C ASN A 168 -21.80 3.66 -8.64
N TRP A 169 -21.54 4.47 -9.66
CA TRP A 169 -20.86 4.07 -10.88
C TRP A 169 -19.46 4.67 -10.94
N LYS A 170 -18.47 3.84 -11.22
CA LYS A 170 -17.07 4.24 -11.33
C LYS A 170 -16.54 3.95 -12.73
N VAL A 171 -15.52 4.70 -13.11
CA VAL A 171 -14.80 4.51 -14.38
C VAL A 171 -13.43 3.95 -14.04
N CYS A 172 -13.10 2.80 -14.61
CA CYS A 172 -11.82 2.16 -14.38
C CYS A 172 -10.68 3.05 -14.92
N PRO A 173 -9.69 3.43 -14.10
CA PRO A 173 -8.60 4.30 -14.55
C PRO A 173 -7.62 3.63 -15.52
N ILE A 174 -7.70 2.31 -15.68
CA ILE A 174 -6.83 1.53 -16.58
C ILE A 174 -7.46 1.36 -17.96
N CYS A 175 -8.70 0.89 -18.04
CA CYS A 175 -9.35 0.57 -19.32
C CYS A 175 -10.49 1.51 -19.69
N GLY A 176 -10.88 2.45 -18.81
CA GLY A 176 -12.01 3.36 -19.04
C GLY A 176 -13.40 2.73 -18.92
N LYS A 177 -13.50 1.43 -18.62
CA LYS A 177 -14.79 0.73 -18.47
C LYS A 177 -15.60 1.31 -17.31
N LEU A 178 -16.88 1.58 -17.56
CA LEU A 178 -17.88 1.93 -16.55
C LEU A 178 -18.33 0.66 -15.80
N PHE A 179 -18.33 0.69 -14.47
CA PHE A 179 -18.73 -0.45 -13.64
C PHE A 179 -19.40 -0.01 -12.34
N ALA A 180 -20.30 -0.84 -11.81
CA ALA A 180 -20.97 -0.58 -10.54
C ALA A 180 -20.04 -0.92 -9.37
N SER A 181 -20.02 -0.08 -8.33
CA SER A 181 -19.23 -0.31 -7.12
C SER A 181 -20.05 0.10 -5.89
N PRO A 182 -20.32 -0.82 -4.95
CA PRO A 182 -21.00 -0.47 -3.71
C PRO A 182 -20.30 0.68 -2.98
N ALA A 183 -21.05 1.55 -2.30
CA ALA A 183 -20.49 2.73 -1.61
C ALA A 183 -19.45 2.38 -0.52
N SER A 184 -19.62 1.23 0.14
CA SER A 184 -18.68 0.70 1.14
C SER A 184 -17.37 0.17 0.53
N THR A 185 -17.31 -0.06 -0.78
CA THR A 185 -16.14 -0.63 -1.44
C THR A 185 -15.19 0.46 -1.94
N ASN A 186 -13.93 0.39 -1.47
CA ASN A 186 -12.82 1.20 -2.00
C ASN A 186 -12.32 0.70 -3.38
N THR A 187 -13.10 -0.12 -4.08
CA THR A 187 -12.77 -0.65 -5.41
C THR A 187 -12.68 0.50 -6.41
N VAL A 188 -11.58 0.53 -7.15
CA VAL A 188 -11.27 1.58 -8.14
C VAL A 188 -11.27 1.04 -9.57
N THR A 189 -11.01 -0.26 -9.73
CA THR A 189 -10.82 -0.92 -11.03
C THR A 189 -11.90 -1.97 -11.28
N CYS A 190 -12.24 -2.21 -12.55
CA CYS A 190 -13.33 -3.11 -12.92
C CYS A 190 -12.99 -4.61 -12.85
N SER A 191 -11.72 -4.99 -12.80
CA SER A 191 -11.27 -6.39 -12.81
C SER A 191 -9.96 -6.60 -12.04
N LYS A 192 -9.57 -7.87 -11.83
CA LYS A 192 -8.30 -8.23 -11.19
C LYS A 192 -7.10 -7.80 -12.03
N GLU A 193 -7.18 -7.94 -13.36
CA GLU A 193 -6.13 -7.52 -14.28
C GLU A 193 -5.93 -5.99 -14.22
N CYS A 194 -7.03 -5.23 -14.25
CA CYS A 194 -6.98 -3.78 -14.09
C CYS A 194 -6.45 -3.37 -12.71
N SER A 195 -6.80 -4.10 -11.66
CA SER A 195 -6.27 -3.87 -10.30
C SER A 195 -4.75 -4.05 -10.27
N ALA A 196 -4.22 -5.09 -10.91
CA ALA A 196 -2.79 -5.31 -11.03
C ALA A 196 -2.10 -4.18 -11.84
N GLY A 197 -2.70 -3.75 -12.96
CA GLY A 197 -2.21 -2.61 -13.73
C GLY A 197 -2.20 -1.31 -12.92
N TRP A 198 -3.25 -1.05 -12.16
CA TRP A 198 -3.34 0.14 -11.31
C TRP A 198 -2.33 0.14 -10.17
N LYS A 199 -2.04 -1.02 -9.57
CA LYS A 199 -0.97 -1.17 -8.59
C LYS A 199 0.39 -0.83 -9.20
N LYS A 200 0.68 -1.28 -10.43
CA LYS A 200 1.93 -0.90 -11.12
C LYS A 200 2.07 0.61 -11.28
N VAL A 201 0.99 1.30 -11.65
CA VAL A 201 0.98 2.77 -11.79
C VAL A 201 1.19 3.47 -10.44
N THR A 202 0.41 3.09 -9.43
CA THR A 202 0.43 3.76 -8.11
C THR A 202 1.66 3.43 -7.26
N HIS A 203 2.34 2.32 -7.54
CA HIS A 203 3.56 1.90 -6.84
C HIS A 203 4.84 2.10 -7.67
N ALA A 204 4.74 2.74 -8.84
CA ALA A 204 5.90 3.04 -9.66
C ALA A 204 6.93 3.90 -8.88
N GLY A 205 8.18 3.44 -8.85
CA GLY A 205 9.27 4.14 -8.15
C GLY A 205 9.21 4.06 -6.62
N ILE A 206 8.27 3.29 -6.05
CA ILE A 206 8.24 3.02 -4.62
C ILE A 206 9.01 1.72 -4.38
N SER A 207 10.22 1.82 -3.83
CA SER A 207 10.92 0.67 -3.25
C SER A 207 10.79 0.71 -1.73
N ASN A 208 10.46 -0.42 -1.13
CA ASN A 208 10.64 -0.61 0.30
C ASN A 208 12.02 -1.22 0.49
N HIS A 209 13.06 -0.40 0.56
CA HIS A 209 14.38 -0.90 0.93
C HIS A 209 14.42 -1.12 2.45
N TRP A 210 14.19 -2.36 2.87
CA TRP A 210 14.32 -2.77 4.26
C TRP A 210 15.78 -3.15 4.52
N ASN A 211 16.47 -2.35 5.33
CA ASN A 211 17.79 -2.76 5.85
C ASN A 211 17.61 -3.90 6.88
N ASP A 212 18.66 -4.70 7.06
CA ASP A 212 18.63 -5.87 7.95
C ASP A 212 18.31 -5.49 9.39
N GLU A 213 18.79 -4.33 9.83
CA GLU A 213 18.52 -3.79 11.15
C GLU A 213 17.03 -3.46 11.37
N SER A 214 16.33 -2.92 10.37
CA SER A 214 14.88 -2.67 10.45
C SER A 214 14.09 -3.97 10.42
N ARG A 215 14.55 -4.99 9.68
CA ARG A 215 13.96 -6.33 9.73
C ARG A 215 14.13 -6.97 11.09
N ALA A 216 15.34 -6.87 11.67
CA ALA A 216 15.65 -7.36 13.00
C ALA A 216 14.81 -6.64 14.08
N ARG A 217 14.68 -5.31 14.01
CA ARG A 217 13.80 -4.53 14.90
C ARG A 217 12.33 -4.94 14.79
N LEU A 218 11.81 -5.14 13.58
CA LEU A 218 10.43 -5.59 13.39
C LEU A 218 10.21 -7.01 13.92
N SER A 219 11.20 -7.90 13.71
CA SER A 219 11.19 -9.27 14.25
C SER A 219 11.22 -9.27 15.78
N ALA A 220 12.06 -8.42 16.38
CA ALA A 220 12.19 -8.28 17.83
C ALA A 220 10.99 -7.57 18.48
N ALA A 221 10.28 -6.70 17.75
CA ALA A 221 9.10 -5.99 18.23
C ALA A 221 7.90 -6.93 18.50
N GLY A 222 7.97 -8.20 18.07
CA GLY A 222 6.93 -9.20 18.30
C GLY A 222 5.64 -8.90 17.53
N GLN A 223 4.59 -9.67 17.82
CA GLN A 223 3.27 -9.43 17.25
C GLN A 223 2.60 -8.23 17.95
N THR A 224 1.95 -7.35 17.18
CA THR A 224 1.10 -6.32 17.78
C THR A 224 0.00 -6.97 18.63
N ALA A 225 -0.45 -6.33 19.70
CA ALA A 225 -1.48 -6.87 20.59
C ALA A 225 -2.73 -7.36 19.83
N ASN A 226 -3.15 -6.64 18.79
CA ASN A 226 -4.26 -7.05 17.90
C ASN A 226 -3.96 -8.32 17.09
N LEU A 227 -2.71 -8.51 16.66
CA LEU A 227 -2.29 -9.71 15.93
C LEU A 227 -2.20 -10.94 16.86
N ALA A 228 -1.83 -10.72 18.13
CA ALA A 228 -1.84 -11.76 19.16
C ALA A 228 -3.29 -12.22 19.50
N LEU A 229 -4.22 -11.26 19.65
CA LEU A 229 -5.65 -11.53 19.86
C LEU A 229 -6.32 -12.24 18.69
N GLY A 230 -5.81 -12.02 17.46
CA GLY A 230 -6.32 -12.65 16.25
C GLY A 230 -6.25 -14.17 16.28
N THR A 231 -5.27 -14.77 16.97
CA THR A 231 -5.14 -16.22 17.08
C THR A 231 -6.26 -16.83 17.93
N ALA A 232 -6.60 -16.20 19.06
CA ALA A 232 -7.68 -16.65 19.94
C ALA A 232 -9.06 -16.51 19.27
N MET A 233 -9.31 -15.39 18.59
CA MET A 233 -10.55 -15.20 17.82
C MET A 233 -10.64 -16.16 16.63
N ALA A 234 -9.52 -16.47 15.97
CA ALA A 234 -9.50 -17.42 14.88
C ALA A 234 -9.73 -18.86 15.36
N GLN A 235 -9.24 -19.24 16.55
CA GLN A 235 -9.52 -20.53 17.18
C GLN A 235 -11.01 -20.75 17.48
N GLN A 236 -11.74 -19.67 17.79
CA GLN A 236 -13.20 -19.73 18.06
C GLN A 236 -14.04 -19.55 16.79
N SER A 237 -13.43 -19.22 15.66
CA SER A 237 -14.17 -18.93 14.43
C SER A 237 -14.62 -20.22 13.74
N PRO A 238 -15.91 -20.33 13.38
CA PRO A 238 -16.43 -21.49 12.66
C PRO A 238 -15.93 -21.59 11.21
N ILE A 239 -15.38 -20.50 10.67
CA ILE A 239 -14.96 -20.38 9.26
C ILE A 239 -13.42 -20.46 9.14
N ALA A 240 -12.70 -20.37 10.25
CA ALA A 240 -11.25 -20.43 10.24
C ALA A 240 -10.76 -21.86 9.98
N GLY A 241 -10.53 -22.20 8.71
CA GLY A 241 -10.18 -23.54 8.24
C GLY A 241 -8.90 -24.19 8.82
N ARG A 242 -8.22 -23.52 9.75
CA ARG A 242 -7.01 -24.02 10.42
C ARG A 242 -7.30 -24.82 11.70
N PHE A 243 -8.46 -24.64 12.32
CA PHE A 243 -8.78 -25.16 13.66
C PHE A 243 -9.88 -26.23 13.62
N GLU A 244 -10.10 -26.90 14.76
CA GLU A 244 -11.16 -27.92 14.91
C GLU A 244 -12.57 -27.35 14.74
N THR A 245 -12.75 -26.06 15.04
CA THR A 245 -14.02 -25.33 14.93
C THR A 245 -14.49 -25.13 13.49
N ASN A 246 -13.69 -25.49 12.48
CA ASN A 246 -14.07 -25.34 11.08
C ASN A 246 -15.32 -26.18 10.74
N GLN A 247 -16.43 -25.53 10.45
CA GLN A 247 -17.72 -26.16 10.11
C GLN A 247 -17.66 -26.92 8.78
N GLU A 248 -16.76 -26.54 7.86
CA GLU A 248 -16.57 -27.22 6.57
C GLU A 248 -15.61 -28.41 6.67
N ALA A 249 -15.19 -28.79 7.88
CA ALA A 249 -14.35 -29.95 8.09
C ALA A 249 -15.12 -31.24 7.78
N LYS A 250 -14.40 -32.28 7.35
CA LYS A 250 -14.96 -33.59 7.02
C LYS A 250 -14.42 -34.62 7.98
N ILE A 251 -15.25 -35.58 8.38
CA ILE A 251 -14.84 -36.73 9.18
C ILE A 251 -14.18 -37.74 8.23
N TRP A 252 -12.98 -38.20 8.60
CA TRP A 252 -12.23 -39.23 7.89
C TRP A 252 -12.01 -40.41 8.80
N THR A 253 -12.21 -41.61 8.28
CA THR A 253 -11.86 -42.85 8.97
C THR A 253 -10.63 -43.45 8.30
N LEU A 254 -9.47 -43.14 8.86
CA LEU A 254 -8.17 -43.60 8.40
C LEU A 254 -7.94 -45.04 8.91
N VAL A 255 -7.28 -45.86 8.11
CA VAL A 255 -6.83 -47.19 8.52
C VAL A 255 -5.31 -47.22 8.43
N ASP A 256 -4.65 -47.51 9.53
CA ASP A 256 -3.20 -47.59 9.58
C ASP A 256 -2.66 -48.86 8.88
N PRO A 257 -1.34 -48.97 8.65
CA PRO A 257 -0.75 -50.16 8.02
C PRO A 257 -0.93 -51.45 8.81
N CYS A 258 -1.27 -51.38 10.11
CA CYS A 258 -1.55 -52.50 10.99
C CYS A 258 -3.04 -52.90 11.01
N GLY A 259 -3.91 -52.12 10.35
CA GLY A 259 -5.35 -52.35 10.29
C GLY A 259 -6.17 -51.64 11.37
N ASN A 260 -5.56 -50.78 12.19
CA ASN A 260 -6.29 -50.02 13.21
C ASN A 260 -7.03 -48.83 12.59
N GLU A 261 -8.26 -48.59 13.05
CA GLU A 261 -9.10 -47.49 12.56
C GLU A 261 -8.96 -46.24 13.42
N ILE A 262 -8.78 -45.08 12.78
CA ILE A 262 -8.66 -43.78 13.42
C ILE A 262 -9.65 -42.82 12.78
N THR A 263 -10.54 -42.25 13.58
CA THR A 263 -11.52 -41.25 13.11
C THR A 263 -10.99 -39.84 13.37
N VAL A 264 -10.91 -39.01 12.34
CA VAL A 264 -10.35 -37.66 12.40
C VAL A 264 -11.31 -36.63 11.78
N ARG A 265 -11.70 -35.61 12.54
CA ARG A 265 -12.62 -34.55 12.10
C ARG A 265 -11.95 -33.50 11.20
N ASN A 266 -10.65 -33.25 11.38
CA ASN A 266 -9.90 -32.30 10.55
C ASN A 266 -8.58 -32.94 10.11
N LEU A 267 -8.58 -33.51 8.91
CA LEU A 267 -7.43 -34.23 8.35
C LEU A 267 -6.15 -33.38 8.26
N ILE A 268 -6.25 -32.08 7.95
CA ILE A 268 -5.04 -31.23 7.87
C ILE A 268 -4.47 -31.00 9.27
N LEU A 269 -5.34 -30.79 10.27
CA LEU A 269 -4.90 -30.61 11.65
C LEU A 269 -4.23 -31.87 12.17
N TRP A 270 -4.89 -33.03 12.03
CA TRP A 270 -4.32 -34.32 12.40
C TRP A 270 -2.98 -34.58 11.69
N ALA A 271 -2.88 -34.27 10.40
CA ALA A 271 -1.65 -34.45 9.64
C ALA A 271 -0.48 -33.56 10.12
N ARG A 272 -0.75 -32.43 10.79
CA ARG A 272 0.31 -31.59 11.38
C ARG A 272 0.93 -32.24 12.60
N GLU A 273 0.10 -32.87 13.43
CA GLU A 273 0.51 -33.52 14.67
C GLU A 273 1.15 -34.89 14.44
N ASN A 274 0.95 -35.45 13.24
CA ASN A 274 1.33 -36.82 12.90
C ASN A 274 2.30 -36.90 11.71
N THR A 275 3.08 -35.84 11.43
CA THR A 275 4.04 -35.84 10.29
C THR A 275 5.10 -36.95 10.41
N ALA A 276 5.46 -37.33 11.64
CA ALA A 276 6.41 -38.39 11.93
C ALA A 276 5.95 -39.76 11.40
N LEU A 277 4.64 -40.05 11.40
CA LEU A 277 4.08 -41.31 10.86
C LEU A 277 4.29 -41.48 9.35
N PHE A 278 4.67 -40.40 8.66
CA PHE A 278 4.89 -40.36 7.21
C PHE A 278 6.33 -39.98 6.85
N GLU A 279 7.25 -40.04 7.82
CA GLU A 279 8.67 -39.68 7.64
C GLU A 279 8.85 -38.27 7.05
N LYS A 280 8.01 -37.31 7.47
CA LYS A 280 8.05 -35.92 6.99
C LYS A 280 8.47 -34.93 8.06
N PRO A 281 9.19 -33.85 7.69
CA PRO A 281 9.53 -32.79 8.63
C PRO A 281 8.26 -32.07 9.12
N GLU A 282 8.32 -31.52 10.33
CA GLU A 282 7.22 -30.75 10.89
C GLU A 282 6.90 -29.51 10.03
N GLY A 283 5.62 -29.14 9.99
CA GLY A 283 5.14 -27.89 9.39
C GLY A 283 4.07 -28.05 8.32
N ASP A 284 3.52 -26.90 7.90
CA ASP A 284 2.32 -26.83 7.06
C ASP A 284 2.49 -27.51 5.70
N ARG A 285 3.69 -27.44 5.09
CA ARG A 285 3.93 -28.06 3.79
C ARG A 285 3.73 -29.58 3.86
N SER A 286 4.26 -30.23 4.90
CA SER A 286 4.14 -31.66 5.12
C SER A 286 2.69 -32.08 5.39
N ALA A 287 1.98 -31.33 6.25
CA ALA A 287 0.57 -31.58 6.54
C ALA A 287 -0.31 -31.51 5.28
N HIS A 288 -0.06 -30.54 4.39
CA HIS A 288 -0.79 -30.45 3.13
C HIS A 288 -0.48 -31.61 2.18
N GLN A 289 0.75 -32.11 2.16
CA GLN A 289 1.11 -33.30 1.36
C GLN A 289 0.40 -34.55 1.86
N ILE A 290 0.41 -34.78 3.17
CA ILE A 290 -0.27 -35.92 3.81
C ILE A 290 -1.78 -35.86 3.52
N ALA A 291 -2.41 -34.70 3.78
CA ALA A 291 -3.83 -34.53 3.51
C ALA A 291 -4.18 -34.68 2.01
N SER A 292 -3.30 -34.26 1.11
CA SER A 292 -3.46 -34.47 -0.34
C SER A 292 -3.41 -35.97 -0.71
N GLY A 293 -2.54 -36.74 -0.06
CA GLY A 293 -2.47 -38.20 -0.19
C GLY A 293 -3.78 -38.89 0.15
N PHE A 294 -4.36 -38.59 1.31
CA PHE A 294 -5.66 -39.16 1.70
C PHE A 294 -6.82 -38.66 0.82
N ARG A 295 -6.83 -37.38 0.40
CA ARG A 295 -7.81 -36.89 -0.59
C ARG A 295 -7.72 -37.64 -1.91
N ALA A 296 -6.53 -38.03 -2.34
CA ALA A 296 -6.35 -38.85 -3.53
C ALA A 296 -7.04 -40.21 -3.42
N ILE A 297 -6.93 -40.85 -2.25
CA ILE A 297 -7.60 -42.13 -1.95
C ILE A 297 -9.12 -41.94 -1.96
N ALA A 298 -9.64 -40.93 -1.26
CA ALA A 298 -11.07 -40.63 -1.22
C ALA A 298 -11.67 -40.37 -2.62
N LEU A 299 -10.94 -39.64 -3.47
CA LEU A 299 -11.37 -39.38 -4.85
C LEU A 299 -11.40 -40.67 -5.70
N THR A 300 -10.47 -41.60 -5.46
CA THR A 300 -10.47 -42.93 -6.08
C THR A 300 -11.70 -43.73 -5.66
N MET A 301 -12.02 -43.77 -4.36
CA MET A 301 -13.22 -44.45 -3.84
C MET A 301 -14.52 -43.88 -4.42
N CYS A 302 -14.55 -42.58 -4.72
CA CYS A 302 -15.69 -41.92 -5.36
C CYS A 302 -15.74 -42.07 -6.90
N GLY A 303 -14.78 -42.79 -7.52
CA GLY A 303 -14.68 -42.90 -8.98
C GLY A 303 -14.32 -41.60 -9.70
N LYS A 304 -13.81 -40.58 -8.99
CA LYS A 304 -13.55 -39.23 -9.51
C LYS A 304 -12.10 -39.01 -9.98
N ARG A 305 -11.29 -40.07 -10.00
CA ARG A 305 -9.85 -40.00 -10.32
C ARG A 305 -9.50 -40.96 -11.46
N LYS A 306 -8.76 -40.47 -12.47
CA LYS A 306 -8.33 -41.28 -13.63
C LYS A 306 -7.27 -42.33 -13.28
N THR A 307 -6.29 -41.97 -12.44
CA THR A 307 -5.25 -42.88 -11.94
C THR A 307 -5.54 -43.23 -10.49
N PRO A 308 -5.87 -44.49 -10.16
CA PRO A 308 -6.28 -44.86 -8.82
C PRO A 308 -5.12 -44.69 -7.83
N ALA A 309 -5.43 -44.11 -6.67
CA ALA A 309 -4.55 -44.07 -5.51
C ALA A 309 -5.23 -44.90 -4.40
N MET A 310 -4.63 -46.03 -4.05
CA MET A 310 -5.23 -47.00 -3.11
C MET A 310 -4.75 -46.81 -1.68
N SER A 311 -3.51 -46.35 -1.49
CA SER A 311 -2.91 -46.12 -0.19
C SER A 311 -1.93 -44.94 -0.21
N TYR A 312 -1.56 -44.46 0.96
CA TYR A 312 -0.55 -43.43 1.17
C TYR A 312 0.34 -43.85 2.34
N PHE A 313 1.61 -44.19 2.09
CA PHE A 313 2.51 -44.77 3.11
C PHE A 313 1.91 -46.01 3.81
N GLY A 314 1.19 -46.85 3.07
CA GLY A 314 0.52 -48.04 3.63
C GLY A 314 -0.81 -47.74 4.34
N TRP A 315 -1.15 -46.47 4.59
CA TRP A 315 -2.43 -46.07 5.14
C TRP A 315 -3.53 -46.07 4.08
N THR A 316 -4.75 -46.40 4.48
CA THR A 316 -5.94 -46.41 3.62
C THR A 316 -7.11 -45.67 4.27
N LEU A 317 -8.26 -45.64 3.59
CA LEU A 317 -9.51 -45.07 4.11
C LEU A 317 -10.57 -46.16 4.16
N LYS A 318 -11.31 -46.24 5.26
CA LYS A 318 -12.44 -47.17 5.40
C LYS A 318 -13.61 -46.78 4.52
N CYS A 319 -13.90 -45.47 4.45
CA CYS A 319 -15.00 -44.91 3.67
C CYS A 319 -14.62 -43.52 3.12
N PRO A 320 -15.36 -43.01 2.10
CA PRO A 320 -15.24 -41.62 1.68
C PRO A 320 -15.55 -40.65 2.84
N PRO A 321 -14.88 -39.50 2.91
CA PRO A 321 -15.04 -38.57 4.02
C PRO A 321 -16.39 -37.84 3.97
N GLU A 322 -17.07 -37.82 5.11
CA GLU A 322 -18.42 -37.25 5.30
C GLU A 322 -18.34 -35.83 5.91
N PRO A 323 -19.34 -34.96 5.70
CA PRO A 323 -19.40 -33.67 6.38
C PRO A 323 -19.41 -33.86 7.91
N ALA A 324 -18.67 -33.03 8.65
CA ALA A 324 -18.75 -33.03 10.11
C ALA A 324 -19.99 -32.24 10.54
N GLU A 325 -21.00 -32.91 11.10
CA GLU A 325 -22.18 -32.27 11.71
C GLU A 325 -21.80 -31.30 12.84
#